data_AF-A0A9E5ZMV6-F1
#
_entry.id   AF-A0A9E5ZMV6-F1
#
_cell.length_a   1.000
_cell.length_b   1.000
_cell.length_c   1.000
_cell.angle_alpha   90.00
_cell.angle_beta   90.00
_cell.angle_gamma   90.00
#
_symmetry.space_group_name_H-M   'P 1'
#
loop_
_entity.id
_entity.type
_entity.pdbx_description
1 polymer ?
#
loop_
_entity_poly.entity_id
_entity_poly.type
_entity_poly.pdbx_seq_one_letter_code
_entity_poly.pdbx_strand_id
1 'polypeptide(L)'
;VSNVTNMSSMFYNALIFNQPLNSWVFTTDPSKSINMTSMFRSTPVFNQNISNWNVERVNTMNSMFYSAQAFNQDLSNWDVSNVYNMTSMFRNTTVFDQPLNAWGIKTGNVTTMREMFWQTGAFNQDLSGWDVSSVTDMWAMFHLAGSFNQDLGAWNISSLTNADHFMTGKKLSRVNYDNILRGWETLDAGETQIPVNIVIKFGSSKYSNNSLVIASRSNLVDNKNWTITDGGTVSVLTNNGELSGSYTINVNKNGVLGISSGVSSNGEIID
;
A
#
# COMPACT_ATOMS: atom_id res chain seq x y z
N VAL A 1 10.61 -29.61 15.36
CA VAL A 1 9.55 -30.19 14.49
C VAL A 1 10.13 -30.45 13.10
N SER A 2 11.32 -31.05 13.01
CA SER A 2 12.19 -31.01 11.82
C SER A 2 11.71 -31.84 10.63
N ASN A 3 10.76 -32.76 10.83
CA ASN A 3 10.14 -33.55 9.77
C ASN A 3 8.74 -33.05 9.37
N VAL A 4 8.21 -32.03 10.05
CA VAL A 4 6.86 -31.51 9.80
C VAL A 4 6.91 -30.53 8.63
N THR A 5 6.22 -30.86 7.54
CA THR A 5 6.05 -29.99 6.36
C THR A 5 4.68 -29.35 6.29
N ASN A 6 3.70 -29.88 7.03
CA ASN A 6 2.38 -29.29 7.13
C ASN A 6 2.12 -28.79 8.55
N MET A 7 2.17 -27.48 8.73
CA MET A 7 1.84 -26.79 9.99
C MET A 7 0.49 -26.06 9.88
N SER A 8 -0.30 -26.37 8.84
CA SER A 8 -1.55 -25.67 8.59
C SER A 8 -2.49 -25.81 9.79
N SER A 9 -3.04 -24.69 10.24
CA SER A 9 -4.02 -24.62 11.32
C SER A 9 -3.57 -25.24 12.66
N MET A 10 -2.26 -25.43 12.88
CA MET A 10 -1.73 -26.13 14.06
C MET A 10 -2.19 -25.53 15.40
N PHE A 11 -2.32 -24.20 15.46
CA PHE A 11 -2.84 -23.46 16.62
C PHE A 11 -4.08 -22.62 16.27
N TYR A 12 -4.83 -23.06 15.25
CA TYR A 12 -6.07 -22.40 14.85
C TYR A 12 -7.05 -22.36 16.02
N ASN A 13 -7.57 -21.17 16.31
CA ASN A 13 -8.54 -20.93 17.39
C ASN A 13 -8.03 -21.35 18.79
N ALA A 14 -6.71 -21.44 18.99
CA ALA A 14 -6.13 -21.75 20.29
C ALA A 14 -6.13 -20.49 21.17
N LEU A 15 -7.31 -20.16 21.73
CA LEU A 15 -7.63 -18.87 22.34
C LEU A 15 -6.67 -18.37 23.43
N ILE A 16 -6.01 -19.30 24.13
CA ILE A 16 -5.08 -19.02 25.23
C ILE A 16 -3.63 -19.40 24.90
N PHE A 17 -3.33 -19.80 23.66
CA PHE A 17 -2.01 -20.31 23.31
C PHE A 17 -0.99 -19.18 23.18
N ASN A 18 0.05 -19.26 24.01
CA ASN A 18 1.18 -18.33 24.00
C ASN A 18 2.44 -19.03 24.57
N GLN A 19 2.64 -20.31 24.24
CA GLN A 19 3.76 -21.11 24.77
C GLN A 19 5.01 -20.97 23.87
N PRO A 20 6.24 -20.94 24.42
CA PRO A 20 7.45 -20.70 23.65
C PRO A 20 7.65 -21.69 22.49
N LEU A 21 7.98 -21.15 21.31
CA LEU A 21 8.26 -21.93 20.09
C LEU A 21 9.65 -21.67 19.51
N ASN A 22 10.49 -20.89 20.21
CA ASN A 22 11.80 -20.48 19.74
C ASN A 22 12.79 -21.65 19.57
N SER A 23 12.53 -22.82 20.17
CA SER A 23 13.36 -24.02 20.01
C SER A 23 12.97 -24.86 18.78
N TRP A 24 11.96 -24.45 18.02
CA TRP A 24 11.51 -25.21 16.86
C TRP A 24 12.51 -25.14 15.72
N VAL A 25 12.98 -26.32 15.31
CA VAL A 25 13.78 -26.52 14.10
C VAL A 25 12.90 -27.11 13.00
N PHE A 26 13.01 -26.55 11.80
CA PHE A 26 12.30 -26.96 10.58
C PHE A 26 13.18 -27.80 9.66
N THR A 27 12.55 -28.43 8.67
CA THR A 27 13.28 -29.21 7.66
C THR A 27 14.19 -28.31 6.83
N THR A 28 15.43 -28.74 6.60
CA THR A 28 16.39 -28.11 5.67
C THR A 28 16.48 -28.85 4.33
N ASP A 29 15.69 -29.92 4.16
CA ASP A 29 15.64 -30.70 2.92
C ASP A 29 15.07 -29.85 1.76
N PRO A 30 15.85 -29.60 0.69
CA PRO A 30 15.43 -28.77 -0.43
C PRO A 30 14.34 -29.40 -1.30
N SER A 31 13.99 -30.67 -1.08
CA SER A 31 12.84 -31.31 -1.73
C SER A 31 11.52 -31.08 -0.99
N LYS A 32 11.57 -30.56 0.24
CA LYS A 32 10.41 -30.36 1.09
C LYS A 32 10.00 -28.89 1.16
N SER A 33 8.71 -28.63 1.04
CA SER A 33 8.11 -27.31 1.27
C SER A 33 7.28 -27.33 2.54
N ILE A 34 7.23 -26.19 3.23
CA ILE A 34 6.48 -26.03 4.48
C ILE A 34 5.22 -25.19 4.22
N ASN A 35 4.08 -25.70 4.66
CA ASN A 35 2.80 -25.00 4.63
C ASN A 35 2.49 -24.44 6.03
N MET A 36 2.39 -23.11 6.15
CA MET A 36 2.03 -22.41 7.40
C MET A 36 0.64 -21.77 7.38
N THR A 37 -0.22 -22.22 6.47
CA THR A 37 -1.58 -21.68 6.30
C THR A 37 -2.34 -21.69 7.62
N SER A 38 -2.86 -20.53 8.04
CA SER A 38 -3.70 -20.37 9.23
C SER A 38 -3.08 -20.89 10.54
N MET A 39 -1.75 -21.05 10.62
CA MET A 39 -1.09 -21.68 11.76
C MET A 39 -1.47 -21.04 13.11
N PHE A 40 -1.55 -19.70 13.17
CA PHE A 40 -1.96 -18.90 14.33
C PHE A 40 -3.22 -18.06 14.04
N ARG A 41 -4.11 -18.56 13.18
CA ARG A 41 -5.36 -17.86 12.92
C ARG A 41 -6.30 -17.97 14.12
N SER A 42 -6.88 -16.84 14.51
CA SER A 42 -7.77 -16.71 15.67
C SER A 42 -7.07 -17.12 16.98
N THR A 43 -5.79 -16.78 17.12
CA THR A 43 -4.97 -17.05 18.32
C THR A 43 -4.67 -15.71 19.03
N PRO A 44 -5.68 -15.06 19.64
CA PRO A 44 -5.65 -13.62 19.94
C PRO A 44 -4.55 -13.20 20.92
N VAL A 45 -4.12 -14.10 21.81
CA VAL A 45 -3.07 -13.83 22.83
C VAL A 45 -1.66 -14.24 22.40
N PHE A 46 -1.50 -14.81 21.21
CA PHE A 46 -0.21 -15.30 20.73
C PHE A 46 0.73 -14.12 20.41
N ASN A 47 1.89 -14.09 21.07
CA ASN A 47 2.94 -13.09 20.84
C ASN A 47 4.33 -13.66 21.19
N GLN A 48 4.54 -14.96 20.99
CA GLN A 48 5.83 -15.60 21.28
C GLN A 48 6.87 -15.27 20.23
N ASN A 49 8.11 -15.09 20.69
CA ASN A 49 9.23 -14.84 19.80
C ASN A 49 9.46 -16.02 18.84
N ILE A 50 9.35 -15.73 17.55
CA ILE A 50 9.57 -16.63 16.40
C ILE A 50 10.56 -16.01 15.39
N SER A 51 11.29 -14.97 15.78
CA SER A 51 12.21 -14.25 14.90
C SER A 51 13.37 -15.11 14.41
N ASN A 52 13.67 -16.20 15.11
CA ASN A 52 14.75 -17.14 14.81
C ASN A 52 14.32 -18.33 13.93
N TRP A 53 13.05 -18.39 13.51
CA TRP A 53 12.58 -19.44 12.63
C TRP A 53 13.20 -19.34 11.23
N ASN A 54 13.76 -20.43 10.72
CA ASN A 54 14.19 -20.52 9.31
C ASN A 54 12.99 -20.82 8.40
N VAL A 55 12.38 -19.78 7.84
CA VAL A 55 11.20 -19.90 6.97
C VAL A 55 11.52 -20.00 5.48
N GLU A 56 12.78 -20.19 5.09
CA GLU A 56 13.19 -20.22 3.67
C GLU A 56 12.45 -21.28 2.84
N ARG A 57 11.97 -22.36 3.48
CA ARG A 57 11.24 -23.46 2.85
C ARG A 57 9.72 -23.28 2.86
N VAL A 58 9.21 -22.19 3.42
CA VAL A 58 7.77 -21.92 3.51
C VAL A 58 7.26 -21.43 2.15
N ASN A 59 6.21 -22.07 1.63
CA ASN A 59 5.62 -21.69 0.34
C ASN A 59 4.31 -20.91 0.46
N THR A 60 3.60 -21.03 1.59
CA THR A 60 2.36 -20.27 1.86
C THR A 60 2.29 -19.83 3.32
N MET A 61 1.93 -18.57 3.51
CA MET A 61 1.66 -17.93 4.81
C MET A 61 0.22 -17.41 4.87
N ASN A 62 -0.67 -17.96 4.03
CA ASN A 62 -2.09 -17.59 3.98
C ASN A 62 -2.71 -17.58 5.38
N SER A 63 -3.26 -16.44 5.78
CA SER A 63 -3.93 -16.23 7.07
C SER A 63 -3.12 -16.60 8.31
N MET A 64 -1.78 -16.70 8.22
CA MET A 64 -0.95 -17.26 9.30
C MET A 64 -1.19 -16.60 10.66
N PHE A 65 -1.34 -15.27 10.70
CA PHE A 65 -1.62 -14.48 11.91
C PHE A 65 -2.99 -13.80 11.89
N TYR A 66 -3.92 -14.25 11.05
CA TYR A 66 -5.25 -13.62 10.95
C TYR A 66 -5.95 -13.64 12.33
N SER A 67 -6.23 -12.47 12.89
CA SER A 67 -6.82 -12.25 14.22
C SER A 67 -5.95 -12.70 15.40
N ALA A 68 -4.63 -12.81 15.21
CA ALA A 68 -3.67 -12.87 16.30
C ALA A 68 -3.45 -11.45 16.87
N GLN A 69 -4.44 -10.95 17.61
CA GLN A 69 -4.56 -9.54 17.97
C GLN A 69 -3.36 -8.97 18.75
N ALA A 70 -2.73 -9.79 19.60
CA ALA A 70 -1.56 -9.42 20.40
C ALA A 70 -0.22 -9.60 19.68
N PHE A 71 -0.20 -10.15 18.47
CA PHE A 71 1.04 -10.47 17.77
C PHE A 71 1.78 -9.20 17.34
N ASN A 72 3.04 -9.06 17.76
CA ASN A 72 3.92 -7.93 17.45
C ASN A 72 5.41 -8.33 17.51
N GLN A 73 5.76 -9.48 16.94
CA GLN A 73 7.13 -9.99 16.95
C GLN A 73 7.88 -9.61 15.68
N ASP A 74 9.18 -9.39 15.82
CA ASP A 74 10.07 -9.05 14.72
C ASP A 74 10.20 -10.22 13.73
N LEU A 75 9.96 -9.94 12.44
CA LEU A 75 10.02 -10.88 11.32
C LEU A 75 11.06 -10.47 10.27
N SER A 76 11.91 -9.49 10.56
CA SER A 76 12.89 -8.93 9.62
C SER A 76 13.89 -9.96 9.09
N ASN A 77 14.21 -10.99 9.89
CA ASN A 77 15.12 -12.07 9.52
C ASN A 77 14.48 -13.17 8.64
N TRP A 78 13.18 -13.12 8.41
CA TRP A 78 12.51 -14.14 7.62
C TRP A 78 12.86 -14.04 6.14
N ASP A 79 13.23 -15.17 5.55
CA ASP A 79 13.37 -15.31 4.10
C ASP A 79 12.05 -15.77 3.49
N VAL A 80 11.32 -14.82 2.91
CA VAL A 80 10.02 -15.06 2.27
C VAL A 80 10.13 -15.35 0.76
N SER A 81 11.35 -15.57 0.24
CA SER A 81 11.60 -15.75 -1.20
C SER A 81 10.86 -16.91 -1.84
N ASN A 82 10.45 -17.93 -1.09
CA ASN A 82 9.66 -19.05 -1.63
C ASN A 82 8.14 -18.92 -1.42
N VAL A 83 7.68 -17.85 -0.75
CA VAL A 83 6.26 -17.65 -0.45
C VAL A 83 5.55 -17.10 -1.67
N TYR A 84 4.47 -17.78 -2.10
CA TYR A 84 3.65 -17.31 -3.22
C TYR A 84 2.29 -16.72 -2.78
N ASN A 85 1.82 -17.03 -1.55
CA ASN A 85 0.52 -16.59 -1.05
C ASN A 85 0.63 -15.98 0.36
N MET A 86 0.31 -14.68 0.46
CA MET A 86 0.25 -13.91 1.71
C MET A 86 -1.16 -13.38 2.02
N THR A 87 -2.19 -13.96 1.41
CA THR A 87 -3.60 -13.56 1.63
C THR A 87 -3.93 -13.55 3.12
N SER A 88 -4.46 -12.43 3.61
CA SER A 88 -4.93 -12.20 4.97
C SER A 88 -3.89 -12.47 6.08
N MET A 89 -2.59 -12.51 5.76
CA MET A 89 -1.55 -12.95 6.71
C MET A 89 -1.58 -12.19 8.04
N PHE A 90 -1.73 -10.86 7.99
CA PHE A 90 -1.80 -9.96 9.16
C PHE A 90 -3.20 -9.34 9.35
N ARG A 91 -4.23 -9.91 8.73
CA ARG A 91 -5.59 -9.39 8.88
C ARG A 91 -5.97 -9.32 10.35
N ASN A 92 -6.48 -8.18 10.81
CA ASN A 92 -6.94 -7.97 12.19
C ASN A 92 -5.85 -8.22 13.27
N THR A 93 -4.55 -8.06 12.96
CA THR A 93 -3.49 -7.98 13.99
C THR A 93 -3.43 -6.54 14.50
N THR A 94 -4.11 -6.27 15.60
CA THR A 94 -4.40 -4.90 16.05
C THR A 94 -3.17 -4.08 16.44
N VAL A 95 -2.14 -4.74 16.99
CA VAL A 95 -0.95 -4.08 17.56
C VAL A 95 0.34 -4.34 16.77
N PHE A 96 0.27 -5.11 15.68
CA PHE A 96 1.44 -5.41 14.85
C PHE A 96 1.95 -4.13 14.17
N ASP A 97 3.20 -3.77 14.43
CA ASP A 97 3.87 -2.61 13.83
C ASP A 97 5.39 -2.84 13.70
N GLN A 98 5.79 -4.09 13.44
CA GLN A 98 7.21 -4.42 13.28
C GLN A 98 7.69 -4.17 11.84
N PRO A 99 8.94 -3.70 11.66
CA PRO A 99 9.48 -3.38 10.34
C PRO A 99 9.53 -4.62 9.44
N LEU A 100 9.05 -4.46 8.20
CA LEU A 100 9.07 -5.52 7.17
C LEU A 100 9.89 -5.12 5.93
N ASN A 101 10.63 -4.01 5.99
CA ASN A 101 11.46 -3.52 4.89
C ASN A 101 12.56 -4.52 4.48
N ALA A 102 13.01 -5.37 5.41
CA ALA A 102 14.01 -6.42 5.15
C ALA A 102 13.51 -7.59 4.28
N TRP A 103 12.19 -7.68 4.06
CA TRP A 103 11.63 -8.62 3.08
C TRP A 103 11.97 -8.16 1.67
N GLY A 104 11.73 -6.89 1.34
CA GLY A 104 12.23 -6.24 0.12
C GLY A 104 12.06 -7.09 -1.16
N ILE A 105 13.16 -7.38 -1.84
CA ILE A 105 13.18 -8.21 -3.07
C ILE A 105 12.71 -9.67 -2.85
N LYS A 106 12.68 -10.15 -1.61
CA LYS A 106 12.25 -11.52 -1.29
C LYS A 106 10.75 -11.71 -1.48
N THR A 107 9.96 -10.64 -1.68
CA THR A 107 8.53 -10.76 -1.99
C THR A 107 8.25 -11.05 -3.47
N GLY A 108 9.27 -11.09 -4.34
CA GLY A 108 9.10 -11.19 -5.79
C GLY A 108 8.38 -12.45 -6.32
N ASN A 109 8.25 -13.51 -5.49
CA ASN A 109 7.47 -14.71 -5.84
C ASN A 109 6.01 -14.67 -5.36
N VAL A 110 5.62 -13.64 -4.59
CA VAL A 110 4.25 -13.50 -4.08
C VAL A 110 3.32 -13.12 -5.24
N THR A 111 2.25 -13.89 -5.43
CA THR A 111 1.23 -13.63 -6.46
C THR A 111 -0.03 -13.02 -5.89
N THR A 112 -0.28 -13.15 -4.59
CA THR A 112 -1.47 -12.59 -3.94
C THR A 112 -1.20 -12.04 -2.53
N MET A 113 -1.68 -10.82 -2.31
CA MET A 113 -1.64 -10.08 -1.03
C MET A 113 -3.04 -9.62 -0.59
N ARG A 114 -4.09 -10.32 -1.05
CA ARG A 114 -5.49 -10.03 -0.69
C ARG A 114 -5.66 -9.88 0.81
N GLU A 115 -6.31 -8.81 1.25
CA GLU A 115 -6.58 -8.52 2.67
C GLU A 115 -5.37 -8.57 3.62
N MET A 116 -4.11 -8.55 3.12
CA MET A 116 -2.93 -8.87 3.93
C MET A 116 -2.84 -8.04 5.21
N PHE A 117 -3.17 -6.75 5.14
CA PHE A 117 -3.20 -5.79 6.24
C PHE A 117 -4.62 -5.25 6.51
N TRP A 118 -5.66 -6.01 6.16
CA TRP A 118 -7.04 -5.61 6.43
C TRP A 118 -7.22 -5.42 7.94
N GLN A 119 -7.71 -4.24 8.35
CA GLN A 119 -8.00 -3.89 9.75
C GLN A 119 -6.78 -4.06 10.68
N THR A 120 -5.56 -3.80 10.20
CA THR A 120 -4.40 -3.63 11.08
C THR A 120 -4.45 -2.27 11.73
N GLY A 121 -4.58 -2.23 13.06
CA GLY A 121 -4.73 -0.99 13.81
C GLY A 121 -3.46 -0.14 13.78
N ALA A 122 -2.35 -0.72 14.26
CA ALA A 122 -1.09 -0.01 14.48
C ALA A 122 -0.18 0.08 13.24
N PHE A 123 -0.22 -0.90 12.34
CA PHE A 123 0.78 -1.08 11.27
C PHE A 123 0.96 0.17 10.39
N ASN A 124 2.17 0.73 10.38
CA ASN A 124 2.55 1.86 9.54
C ASN A 124 4.02 1.80 9.11
N GLN A 125 4.56 0.60 8.88
CA GLN A 125 5.97 0.42 8.54
C GLN A 125 6.23 0.57 7.04
N ASP A 126 7.42 1.05 6.68
CA ASP A 126 7.84 1.27 5.30
C ASP A 126 7.86 -0.04 4.50
N LEU A 127 7.18 0.00 3.34
CA LEU A 127 7.07 -1.09 2.38
C LEU A 127 7.59 -0.71 0.98
N SER A 128 8.21 0.47 0.83
CA SER A 128 8.61 1.03 -0.46
C SER A 128 9.58 0.12 -1.24
N GLY A 129 10.42 -0.66 -0.53
CA GLY A 129 11.38 -1.59 -1.12
C GLY A 129 10.85 -2.98 -1.46
N TRP A 130 9.55 -3.26 -1.26
CA TRP A 130 8.97 -4.55 -1.60
C TRP A 130 8.91 -4.78 -3.12
N ASP A 131 9.28 -5.97 -3.56
CA ASP A 131 9.05 -6.41 -4.92
C ASP A 131 7.63 -7.00 -5.04
N VAL A 132 6.73 -6.25 -5.67
CA VAL A 132 5.34 -6.66 -5.95
C VAL A 132 5.09 -6.94 -7.43
N SER A 133 6.15 -7.09 -8.23
CA SER A 133 6.06 -7.24 -9.69
C SER A 133 5.30 -8.48 -10.15
N SER A 134 5.22 -9.52 -9.31
CA SER A 134 4.45 -10.75 -9.56
C SER A 134 3.05 -10.75 -8.95
N VAL A 135 2.68 -9.73 -8.16
CA VAL A 135 1.40 -9.70 -7.43
C VAL A 135 0.28 -9.35 -8.39
N THR A 136 -0.67 -10.27 -8.56
CA THR A 136 -1.83 -10.07 -9.44
C THR A 136 -3.07 -9.58 -8.69
N ASP A 137 -3.14 -9.84 -7.38
CA ASP A 137 -4.33 -9.56 -6.56
C ASP A 137 -3.98 -8.94 -5.20
N MET A 138 -4.37 -7.67 -5.05
CA MET A 138 -4.26 -6.84 -3.84
C MET A 138 -5.63 -6.42 -3.31
N TRP A 139 -6.70 -7.17 -3.60
CA TRP A 139 -8.05 -6.84 -3.14
C TRP A 139 -8.07 -6.56 -1.63
N ALA A 140 -8.55 -5.37 -1.27
CA ALA A 140 -8.68 -4.90 0.11
C ALA A 140 -7.41 -5.01 0.98
N MET A 141 -6.21 -4.96 0.38
CA MET A 141 -4.93 -5.16 1.09
C MET A 141 -4.77 -4.28 2.34
N PHE A 142 -5.18 -3.00 2.28
CA PHE A 142 -5.11 -2.02 3.38
C PHE A 142 -6.49 -1.50 3.80
N HIS A 143 -7.55 -2.26 3.55
CA HIS A 143 -8.89 -1.88 3.97
C HIS A 143 -8.96 -1.74 5.50
N LEU A 144 -9.40 -0.59 6.01
CA LEU A 144 -9.44 -0.25 7.44
C LEU A 144 -8.09 -0.34 8.17
N ALA A 145 -6.96 -0.29 7.45
CA ALA A 145 -5.62 -0.22 8.07
C ALA A 145 -5.42 1.16 8.70
N GLY A 146 -5.69 1.27 10.01
CA GLY A 146 -5.95 2.53 10.70
C GLY A 146 -4.80 3.53 10.59
N SER A 147 -3.60 3.10 10.94
CA SER A 147 -2.40 3.96 10.96
C SER A 147 -1.63 4.01 9.65
N PHE A 148 -1.88 3.08 8.71
CA PHE A 148 -1.03 2.90 7.54
C PHE A 148 -1.01 4.15 6.65
N ASN A 149 0.14 4.76 6.44
CA ASN A 149 0.34 5.98 5.67
C ASN A 149 1.76 6.02 5.10
N GLN A 150 2.09 5.06 4.24
CA GLN A 150 3.39 4.96 3.58
C GLN A 150 3.28 5.28 2.09
N ASP A 151 4.43 5.65 1.51
CA ASP A 151 4.59 5.84 0.08
C ASP A 151 4.75 4.47 -0.62
N LEU A 152 3.95 4.24 -1.66
CA LEU A 152 3.95 3.02 -2.47
C LEU A 152 4.15 3.32 -3.97
N GLY A 153 4.51 4.57 -4.32
CA GLY A 153 4.64 4.99 -5.71
C GLY A 153 5.73 4.24 -6.48
N ALA A 154 6.77 3.74 -5.80
CA ALA A 154 7.87 2.99 -6.42
C ALA A 154 7.55 1.50 -6.68
N TRP A 155 6.35 1.03 -6.36
CA TRP A 155 5.97 -0.36 -6.59
C TRP A 155 5.74 -0.65 -8.06
N ASN A 156 6.45 -1.67 -8.58
CA ASN A 156 6.16 -2.24 -9.89
C ASN A 156 4.84 -3.02 -9.84
N ILE A 157 3.77 -2.42 -10.33
CA ILE A 157 2.43 -3.01 -10.37
C ILE A 157 2.10 -3.69 -11.70
N SER A 158 3.08 -3.99 -12.56
CA SER A 158 2.87 -4.47 -13.94
C SER A 158 1.93 -5.69 -14.05
N SER A 159 1.91 -6.57 -13.05
CA SER A 159 1.09 -7.79 -13.05
C SER A 159 -0.28 -7.62 -12.39
N LEU A 160 -0.58 -6.45 -11.83
CA LEU A 160 -1.78 -6.20 -11.06
C LEU A 160 -3.03 -6.35 -11.95
N THR A 161 -3.99 -7.14 -11.48
CA THR A 161 -5.29 -7.34 -12.15
C THR A 161 -6.47 -7.00 -11.26
N ASN A 162 -6.29 -7.07 -9.93
CA ASN A 162 -7.34 -6.79 -8.97
C ASN A 162 -6.81 -5.96 -7.79
N ALA A 163 -7.36 -4.77 -7.61
CA ALA A 163 -7.08 -3.89 -6.48
C ALA A 163 -8.37 -3.23 -5.94
N ASP A 164 -9.53 -3.86 -6.13
CA ASP A 164 -10.77 -3.29 -5.59
C ASP A 164 -10.69 -3.21 -4.06
N HIS A 165 -11.28 -2.16 -3.49
CA HIS A 165 -11.18 -1.81 -2.06
C HIS A 165 -9.75 -1.66 -1.50
N PHE A 166 -8.70 -1.55 -2.33
CA PHE A 166 -7.29 -1.54 -1.92
C PHE A 166 -7.03 -0.78 -0.61
N MET A 167 -7.57 0.44 -0.49
CA MET A 167 -7.39 1.27 0.69
C MET A 167 -8.64 2.10 1.01
N THR A 168 -9.71 1.47 1.49
CA THR A 168 -10.93 2.16 1.97
C THR A 168 -11.08 2.12 3.50
N GLY A 169 -11.89 3.02 4.06
CA GLY A 169 -12.09 3.13 5.51
C GLY A 169 -10.93 3.80 6.27
N LYS A 170 -9.92 4.28 5.55
CA LYS A 170 -8.80 5.07 6.06
C LYS A 170 -8.37 6.12 5.02
N LYS A 171 -7.50 7.06 5.40
CA LYS A 171 -7.07 8.18 4.54
C LYS A 171 -5.55 8.24 4.42
N LEU A 172 -5.01 8.28 3.19
CA LEU A 172 -3.60 8.60 2.97
C LEU A 172 -3.33 10.08 3.17
N SER A 173 -2.12 10.41 3.59
CA SER A 173 -1.58 11.75 3.43
C SER A 173 -1.56 12.10 1.95
N ARG A 174 -1.72 13.39 1.66
CA ARG A 174 -1.72 13.89 0.29
C ARG A 174 -0.40 13.58 -0.42
N VAL A 175 0.72 13.73 0.29
CA VAL A 175 2.06 13.46 -0.28
C VAL A 175 2.17 12.03 -0.76
N ASN A 176 1.83 11.05 0.08
CA ASN A 176 1.92 9.65 -0.31
C ASN A 176 0.93 9.29 -1.42
N TYR A 177 -0.28 9.87 -1.41
CA TYR A 177 -1.24 9.60 -2.48
C TYR A 177 -0.80 10.22 -3.82
N ASP A 178 -0.23 11.42 -3.80
CA ASP A 178 0.36 12.06 -4.98
C ASP A 178 1.51 11.22 -5.56
N ASN A 179 2.37 10.68 -4.69
CA ASN A 179 3.48 9.81 -5.08
C ASN A 179 2.97 8.50 -5.69
N ILE A 180 1.94 7.88 -5.13
CA ILE A 180 1.30 6.68 -5.70
C ILE A 180 0.76 6.97 -7.11
N LEU A 181 0.00 8.06 -7.28
CA LEU A 181 -0.57 8.39 -8.59
C LEU A 181 0.50 8.65 -9.65
N ARG A 182 1.57 9.36 -9.28
CA ARG A 182 2.68 9.65 -10.19
C ARG A 182 3.51 8.42 -10.52
N GLY A 183 3.83 7.63 -9.51
CA GLY A 183 4.65 6.43 -9.66
C GLY A 183 3.95 5.40 -10.54
N TRP A 184 2.70 5.06 -10.22
CA TRP A 184 1.95 4.02 -10.94
C TRP A 184 1.52 4.42 -12.35
N GLU A 185 1.62 5.70 -12.70
CA GLU A 185 1.41 6.20 -14.06
C GLU A 185 2.70 6.23 -14.89
N THR A 186 3.86 6.16 -14.24
CA THR A 186 5.16 6.14 -14.91
C THR A 186 5.53 4.70 -15.20
N LEU A 187 5.98 4.41 -16.43
CA LEU A 187 6.56 3.11 -16.77
C LEU A 187 8.08 3.18 -16.56
N ASP A 188 8.56 2.71 -15.42
CA ASP A 188 9.98 2.76 -15.06
C ASP A 188 10.78 1.58 -15.65
N ALA A 189 12.12 1.68 -15.59
CA ALA A 189 13.00 0.64 -16.10
C ALA A 189 12.80 -0.69 -15.35
N GLY A 190 12.47 -1.75 -16.10
CA GLY A 190 12.18 -3.08 -15.55
C GLY A 190 10.69 -3.37 -15.36
N GLU A 191 9.83 -2.36 -15.51
CA GLU A 191 8.38 -2.54 -15.59
C GLU A 191 7.97 -2.94 -17.01
N THR A 192 6.91 -3.75 -17.12
CA THR A 192 6.46 -4.27 -18.42
C THR A 192 5.24 -3.53 -18.95
N GLN A 193 4.43 -2.95 -18.06
CA GLN A 193 3.26 -2.17 -18.41
C GLN A 193 2.75 -1.35 -17.22
N ILE A 194 2.02 -0.29 -17.53
CA ILE A 194 1.02 0.26 -16.61
C ILE A 194 -0.25 -0.57 -16.81
N PRO A 195 -0.77 -1.26 -15.78
CA PRO A 195 -1.96 -2.11 -15.91
C PRO A 195 -3.15 -1.37 -16.51
N VAL A 196 -4.03 -2.10 -17.18
CA VAL A 196 -5.26 -1.54 -17.78
C VAL A 196 -6.51 -2.13 -17.12
N ASN A 197 -7.64 -1.42 -17.20
CA ASN A 197 -8.94 -1.88 -16.68
C ASN A 197 -8.96 -2.14 -15.16
N ILE A 198 -8.18 -1.39 -14.39
CA ILE A 198 -8.11 -1.57 -12.93
C ILE A 198 -9.24 -0.83 -12.24
N VAL A 199 -9.98 -1.54 -11.39
CA VAL A 199 -10.88 -0.92 -10.40
C VAL A 199 -10.13 -0.82 -9.08
N ILE A 200 -10.00 0.39 -8.55
CA ILE A 200 -9.28 0.66 -7.31
C ILE A 200 -9.96 1.73 -6.47
N LYS A 201 -9.91 1.56 -5.14
CA LYS A 201 -10.54 2.48 -4.20
C LYS A 201 -9.55 2.92 -3.12
N PHE A 202 -9.34 4.23 -3.02
CA PHE A 202 -8.51 4.89 -2.00
C PHE A 202 -9.35 5.59 -0.92
N GLY A 203 -10.65 5.31 -0.86
CA GLY A 203 -11.55 5.83 0.16
C GLY A 203 -11.69 7.35 0.08
N SER A 204 -11.49 8.04 1.21
CA SER A 204 -11.57 9.51 1.30
C SER A 204 -10.23 10.22 1.08
N SER A 205 -9.21 9.49 0.58
CA SER A 205 -7.89 10.05 0.26
C SER A 205 -8.01 11.09 -0.85
N LYS A 206 -7.39 12.25 -0.66
CA LYS A 206 -7.41 13.36 -1.63
C LYS A 206 -6.03 13.61 -2.19
N TYR A 207 -5.94 13.82 -3.49
CA TYR A 207 -4.70 14.18 -4.19
C TYR A 207 -4.58 15.69 -4.37
N SER A 208 -3.37 16.20 -4.58
CA SER A 208 -3.12 17.63 -4.76
C SER A 208 -3.65 18.16 -6.09
N ASN A 209 -3.82 19.48 -6.16
CA ASN A 209 -4.10 20.21 -7.38
C ASN A 209 -2.82 20.49 -8.21
N ASN A 210 -1.72 19.79 -7.94
CA ASN A 210 -0.51 19.87 -8.74
C ASN A 210 -0.79 19.34 -10.16
N SER A 211 -0.42 20.10 -11.20
CA SER A 211 -0.71 19.75 -12.59
C SER A 211 -0.14 18.40 -13.01
N LEU A 212 1.02 18.00 -12.49
CA LEU A 212 1.61 16.68 -12.78
C LEU A 212 0.79 15.55 -12.14
N VAL A 213 0.31 15.75 -10.91
CA VAL A 213 -0.53 14.75 -10.21
C VAL A 213 -1.88 14.61 -10.90
N ILE A 214 -2.49 15.73 -11.32
CA ILE A 214 -3.73 15.73 -12.10
C ILE A 214 -3.52 14.97 -13.42
N ALA A 215 -2.44 15.28 -14.16
CA ALA A 215 -2.13 14.60 -15.41
C ALA A 215 -1.90 13.09 -15.21
N SER A 216 -1.20 12.70 -14.13
CA SER A 216 -0.96 11.29 -13.80
C SER A 216 -2.28 10.56 -13.57
N ARG A 217 -3.16 11.12 -12.74
CA ARG A 217 -4.47 10.51 -12.46
C ARG A 217 -5.35 10.47 -13.72
N SER A 218 -5.34 11.51 -14.55
CA SER A 218 -6.05 11.54 -15.82
C SER A 218 -5.54 10.45 -16.77
N ASN A 219 -4.23 10.25 -16.90
CA ASN A 219 -3.70 9.18 -17.76
C ASN A 219 -4.15 7.79 -17.28
N LEU A 220 -4.11 7.52 -15.97
CA LEU A 220 -4.62 6.26 -15.40
C LEU A 220 -6.10 6.03 -15.74
N VAL A 221 -6.95 7.06 -15.62
CA VAL A 221 -8.38 6.93 -15.91
C VAL A 221 -8.65 6.88 -17.42
N ASP A 222 -8.20 7.88 -18.15
CA ASP A 222 -8.60 8.14 -19.53
C ASP A 222 -7.91 7.21 -20.53
N ASN A 223 -6.62 6.89 -20.29
CA ASN A 223 -5.80 6.11 -21.24
C ASN A 223 -5.54 4.68 -20.78
N LYS A 224 -5.61 4.40 -19.47
CA LYS A 224 -5.46 3.03 -18.92
C LYS A 224 -6.79 2.41 -18.50
N ASN A 225 -7.89 3.14 -18.64
CA ASN A 225 -9.24 2.69 -18.26
C ASN A 225 -9.34 2.28 -16.78
N TRP A 226 -8.68 3.02 -15.88
CA TRP A 226 -8.84 2.79 -14.45
C TRP A 226 -10.13 3.42 -13.94
N THR A 227 -10.82 2.70 -13.07
CA THR A 227 -11.90 3.26 -12.25
C THR A 227 -11.35 3.54 -10.85
N ILE A 228 -11.01 4.80 -10.60
CA ILE A 228 -10.47 5.26 -9.30
C ILE A 228 -11.58 5.89 -8.47
N THR A 229 -11.94 5.27 -7.34
CA THR A 229 -12.81 5.89 -6.32
C THR A 229 -11.96 6.45 -5.18
N ASP A 230 -11.92 7.77 -5.07
CA ASP A 230 -11.16 8.50 -4.05
C ASP A 230 -11.92 9.74 -3.56
N GLY A 231 -11.29 10.54 -2.70
CA GLY A 231 -11.85 11.79 -2.19
C GLY A 231 -11.75 12.98 -3.16
N GLY A 232 -11.31 12.75 -4.39
CA GLY A 232 -11.07 13.78 -5.40
C GLY A 232 -9.86 14.67 -5.13
N THR A 233 -9.69 15.67 -5.99
CA THR A 233 -8.67 16.72 -5.80
C THR A 233 -9.00 17.55 -4.58
N VAL A 234 -7.96 18.06 -3.89
CA VAL A 234 -8.17 19.16 -2.93
C VAL A 234 -8.78 20.36 -3.65
N SER A 235 -9.84 20.92 -3.08
CA SER A 235 -10.43 22.17 -3.56
C SER A 235 -9.41 23.30 -3.38
N VAL A 236 -9.29 24.17 -4.38
CA VAL A 236 -8.63 25.46 -4.20
C VAL A 236 -9.50 26.22 -3.20
N LEU A 237 -9.02 26.44 -1.98
CA LEU A 237 -9.60 27.47 -1.14
C LEU A 237 -9.24 28.79 -1.81
N THR A 238 -10.15 29.37 -2.59
CA THR A 238 -10.12 30.80 -2.89
C THR A 238 -10.53 31.56 -1.63
N ASN A 239 -9.73 31.43 -0.58
CA ASN A 239 -9.80 32.37 0.54
C ASN A 239 -8.96 33.56 0.12
N ASN A 240 -9.63 34.50 -0.53
CA ASN A 240 -9.48 35.95 -0.42
C ASN A 240 -10.47 36.52 -1.46
N GLY A 241 -11.24 37.53 -1.08
CA GLY A 241 -12.10 38.28 -2.01
C GLY A 241 -11.27 39.02 -3.06
N GLU A 242 -10.67 38.28 -3.99
CA GLU A 242 -9.94 38.81 -5.13
C GLU A 242 -10.45 38.18 -6.42
N LEU A 243 -10.58 39.08 -7.40
CA LEU A 243 -11.45 39.01 -8.55
C LEU A 243 -10.99 37.96 -9.57
N SER A 244 -11.94 37.21 -10.11
CA SER A 244 -11.76 36.47 -11.35
C SER A 244 -11.56 37.47 -12.50
N GLY A 245 -10.34 37.54 -13.04
CA GLY A 245 -10.01 38.33 -14.23
C GLY A 245 -8.73 37.82 -14.89
N SER A 246 -8.66 37.91 -16.22
CA SER A 246 -7.48 37.54 -17.00
C SER A 246 -6.37 38.59 -16.81
N TYR A 247 -5.21 38.21 -16.29
CA TYR A 247 -4.05 39.09 -16.17
C TYR A 247 -3.01 38.77 -17.24
N THR A 248 -2.53 39.80 -17.95
CA THR A 248 -1.41 39.67 -18.90
C THR A 248 -0.11 40.07 -18.20
N ILE A 249 0.85 39.16 -18.10
CA ILE A 249 2.16 39.41 -17.50
C ILE A 249 3.11 39.90 -18.60
N ASN A 250 3.60 41.14 -18.49
CA ASN A 250 4.64 41.67 -19.37
C ASN A 250 6.00 41.60 -18.68
N VAL A 251 6.88 40.74 -19.17
CA VAL A 251 8.28 40.64 -18.71
C VAL A 251 9.15 41.50 -19.59
N ASN A 252 9.85 42.49 -19.03
CA ASN A 252 10.91 43.20 -19.74
C ASN A 252 12.30 42.62 -19.38
N LYS A 253 13.29 42.85 -20.27
CA LYS A 253 14.61 42.17 -20.30
C LYS A 253 15.49 42.34 -19.05
N ASN A 254 15.05 43.09 -18.03
CA ASN A 254 15.82 43.36 -16.81
C ASN A 254 15.19 42.77 -15.53
N GLY A 255 14.17 41.91 -15.64
CA GLY A 255 13.76 41.02 -14.55
C GLY A 255 13.02 41.66 -13.36
N VAL A 256 12.47 42.87 -13.50
CA VAL A 256 11.59 43.48 -12.47
C VAL A 256 10.13 43.34 -12.88
N LEU A 257 9.33 42.72 -12.01
CA LEU A 257 7.91 42.43 -12.20
C LEU A 257 7.06 43.67 -11.85
N GLY A 258 6.35 44.22 -12.82
CA GLY A 258 5.27 45.18 -12.60
C GLY A 258 3.93 44.56 -13.02
N ILE A 259 2.94 44.52 -12.12
CA ILE A 259 1.56 44.12 -12.42
C ILE A 259 0.78 45.42 -12.71
N SER A 260 0.21 45.56 -13.91
CA SER A 260 -0.76 46.62 -14.21
C SER A 260 -2.12 46.03 -14.53
N SER A 261 -3.15 46.39 -13.76
CA SER A 261 -4.54 46.06 -14.06
C SER A 261 -5.07 46.99 -15.17
N GLY A 262 -5.43 46.41 -16.31
CA GLY A 262 -6.17 47.13 -17.35
C GLY A 262 -7.66 47.11 -17.03
N VAL A 263 -8.16 48.07 -16.25
CA VAL A 263 -9.59 48.32 -16.16
C VAL A 263 -9.91 49.45 -17.14
N SER A 264 -10.56 49.14 -18.27
CA SER A 264 -11.18 50.17 -19.10
C SER A 264 -12.49 50.60 -18.45
N SER A 265 -12.51 51.79 -17.85
CA SER A 265 -13.75 52.43 -17.42
C SER A 265 -14.50 52.95 -18.65
N ASN A 266 -15.42 52.14 -19.19
CA ASN A 266 -16.54 52.67 -19.97
C ASN A 266 -17.66 53.01 -18.98
N GLY A 267 -17.76 54.28 -18.61
CA GLY A 267 -18.85 54.82 -17.82
C GLY A 267 -19.03 56.28 -18.22
N GLU A 268 -19.90 56.49 -19.20
CA GLU A 268 -20.43 57.80 -19.58
C GLU A 268 -21.05 58.50 -18.36
N ILE A 269 -20.71 59.77 -18.20
CA ILE A 269 -21.43 60.70 -17.33
C ILE A 269 -22.59 61.24 -18.16
N ILE A 270 -23.82 61.00 -17.71
CA ILE A 270 -25.01 61.71 -18.19
C ILE A 270 -25.30 62.80 -17.15
N ASP A 271 -25.46 64.04 -17.63
CA ASP A 271 -25.69 65.28 -16.87
C ASP A 271 -26.80 65.19 -15.80
#